data_AF-A0A975AHG2-F1
#
_entry.id   AF-A0A975AHG2-F1
#
_cell.length_a   1.000
_cell.length_b   1.000
_cell.length_c   1.000
_cell.angle_alpha   90.00
_cell.angle_beta   90.00
_cell.angle_gamma   90.00
#
_symmetry.space_group_name_H-M   'P 1'
#
loop_
_entity.id
_entity.type
_entity.pdbx_description
1 polymer ?
#
loop_
_entity_poly.entity_id
_entity_poly.type
_entity_poly.pdbx_seq_one_letter_code
_entity_poly.pdbx_strand_id
1 'polypeptide(L)' 'MEWNKWTVEELRRKLDELEDDLDEVILEKTMVLSQTGLHISSKKIMQQSKEFAESIERLSGEIAAIEEELKRRSQ' A
#
# COMPACT_ATOMS: atom_id res chain seq x y z
N MET A 1 -8.15 0.58 15.38
CA MET A 1 -6.72 0.61 15.00
C MET A 1 -5.90 0.82 16.25
N GLU A 2 -4.91 -0.03 16.53
CA GLU A 2 -4.15 -0.01 17.78
C GLU A 2 -3.03 1.05 17.82
N TRP A 3 -2.85 1.80 16.74
CA TRP A 3 -1.77 2.80 16.56
C TRP A 3 -1.80 3.96 17.56
N ASN A 4 -2.95 4.20 18.21
CA ASN A 4 -3.06 5.22 19.27
C ASN A 4 -2.14 4.96 20.47
N LYS A 5 -1.64 3.72 20.64
CA LYS A 5 -0.74 3.35 21.75
C LYS A 5 0.73 3.42 21.38
N TRP A 6 1.06 3.53 20.09
CA TRP A 6 2.45 3.56 19.61
C TRP A 6 3.08 4.91 19.88
N THR A 7 4.40 4.95 19.99
CA THR A 7 5.21 6.16 20.04
C THR A 7 5.30 6.82 18.66
N VAL A 8 5.75 8.08 18.61
CA VAL A 8 5.98 8.79 17.34
C VAL A 8 7.03 8.06 16.48
N GLU A 9 8.06 7.49 17.09
CA GLU A 9 9.09 6.72 16.38
C GLU A 9 8.54 5.41 15.80
N GLU A 10 7.70 4.69 16.55
CA GLU A 10 7.03 3.48 16.05
C GLU A 10 6.05 3.79 14.91
N LEU A 11 5.32 4.91 14.99
CA LEU A 11 4.44 5.35 13.91
C LEU A 11 5.23 5.72 12.65
N ARG A 12 6.37 6.42 12.78
CA ARG A 12 7.24 6.74 11.65
C ARG A 12 7.84 5.50 11.01
N ARG A 13 8.33 4.56 11.83
CA ARG A 13 8.85 3.29 11.33
C ARG A 13 7.77 2.51 10.58
N LYS A 14 6.55 2.48 11.10
CA LYS A 14 5.45 1.81 10.38
C LYS A 14 5.08 2.53 9.11
N LEU A 15 5.10 3.86 9.10
CA LEU A 15 4.87 4.66 7.90
C LEU A 15 5.88 4.27 6.82
N ASP A 16 7.18 4.28 7.14
CA ASP A 16 8.25 3.87 6.21
C ASP A 16 8.01 2.43 5.69
N GLU A 17 7.67 1.48 6.58
CA GLU A 17 7.35 0.10 6.16
C GLU A 17 6.15 0.02 5.22
N LEU A 18 5.10 0.81 5.45
CA LEU A 18 3.89 0.80 4.62
C LEU A 18 4.12 1.49 3.27
N GLU A 19 4.96 2.52 3.23
CA GLU A 19 5.39 3.19 1.99
C GLU A 19 6.23 2.24 1.13
N ASP A 20 7.19 1.52 1.73
CA ASP A 20 7.96 0.48 1.05
C ASP A 20 7.03 -0.64 0.52
N ASP A 21 6.11 -1.14 1.33
CA ASP A 21 5.11 -2.16 0.93
C ASP A 21 4.26 -1.66 -0.26
N LEU A 22 3.86 -0.38 -0.25
CA LEU A 22 3.07 0.22 -1.32
C LEU A 22 3.86 0.30 -2.63
N ASP A 23 5.12 0.72 -2.57
CA ASP A 23 6.01 0.78 -3.73
C ASP A 23 6.25 -0.61 -4.32
N GLU A 24 6.44 -1.64 -3.49
CA GLU A 24 6.55 -3.03 -3.94
C GLU A 24 5.29 -3.50 -4.68
N VAL A 25 4.10 -3.23 -4.14
CA VAL A 25 2.82 -3.59 -4.77
C VAL A 25 2.64 -2.87 -6.12
N ILE A 26 3.02 -1.59 -6.20
CA ILE A 26 2.96 -0.81 -7.45
C ILE A 26 3.94 -1.36 -8.49
N LEU A 27 5.15 -1.72 -8.06
CA LEU A 27 6.16 -2.33 -8.92
C LEU A 27 5.66 -3.67 -9.46
N GLU A 28 5.16 -4.55 -8.59
CA GLU A 28 4.62 -5.86 -8.98
C GLU A 28 3.48 -5.70 -9.98
N LYS A 29 2.51 -4.81 -9.69
CA LYS A 29 1.42 -4.48 -10.63
C LYS A 29 1.96 -4.05 -11.98
N THR A 30 2.97 -3.18 -12.01
CA THR A 30 3.58 -2.68 -13.24
C THR A 30 4.26 -3.82 -14.02
N MET A 31 4.98 -4.71 -13.33
CA MET A 31 5.60 -5.88 -13.94
C MET A 31 4.56 -6.84 -14.51
N VAL A 32 3.51 -7.18 -13.75
CA VAL A 32 2.41 -8.04 -14.21
C VAL A 32 1.72 -7.46 -15.44
N LEU A 33 1.41 -6.16 -15.42
CA LEU A 33 0.80 -5.48 -16.56
C LEU A 33 1.73 -5.45 -17.79
N SER A 34 3.03 -5.26 -17.60
CA SER A 34 4.02 -5.32 -18.69
C SER A 34 4.12 -6.72 -19.33
N GLN A 35 3.85 -7.78 -18.56
CA GLN A 35 3.84 -9.16 -19.04
C GLN A 35 2.54 -9.55 -19.77
N THR A 36 1.50 -8.70 -19.76
CA THR A 36 0.21 -9.04 -20.39
C THR A 36 0.27 -9.20 -21.91
N GLY A 37 1.34 -8.74 -22.56
CA GLY A 37 1.65 -9.09 -23.96
C GLY A 37 1.99 -10.57 -24.18
N LEU A 38 2.32 -11.31 -23.13
CA LEU A 38 2.70 -12.73 -23.12
C LEU A 38 1.57 -13.61 -22.56
N HIS A 39 0.48 -13.78 -23.32
CA HIS A 39 -0.46 -14.93 -23.16
C HIS A 39 -1.12 -15.11 -21.77
N ILE A 40 -1.32 -14.04 -20.98
CA ILE A 40 -2.15 -14.13 -19.77
C ILE A 40 -3.61 -13.93 -20.17
N SER A 41 -4.52 -14.83 -19.75
CA SER A 41 -5.94 -14.70 -20.06
C SER A 41 -6.52 -13.43 -19.43
N SER A 42 -7.37 -12.71 -20.17
CA SER A 42 -7.93 -11.42 -19.71
C SER A 42 -8.65 -11.50 -18.37
N LYS A 43 -9.25 -12.66 -18.03
CA LYS A 43 -9.88 -12.89 -16.73
C LYS A 43 -8.89 -12.89 -15.57
N LYS A 44 -7.72 -13.52 -15.74
CA LYS A 44 -6.68 -13.57 -14.71
C LYS A 44 -6.07 -12.18 -14.48
N ILE A 45 -5.84 -11.43 -15.56
CA ILE A 45 -5.36 -10.03 -15.49
C ILE A 45 -6.36 -9.15 -14.73
N MET A 46 -7.66 -9.26 -15.03
CA MET A 46 -8.70 -8.48 -14.33
C MET A 46 -8.73 -8.80 -12.84
N GLN A 47 -8.63 -10.08 -12.46
CA GLN A 47 -8.59 -10.48 -11.06
C GLN A 47 -7.37 -9.91 -10.34
N GLN A 48 -6.16 -10.10 -10.89
CA GLN A 48 -4.93 -9.58 -10.28
C GLN A 48 -4.94 -8.04 -10.21
N SER A 49 -5.46 -7.37 -11.25
CA SER A 49 -5.60 -5.91 -11.24
C SER A 49 -6.53 -5.42 -10.13
N LYS A 50 -7.58 -6.19 -9.82
CA LYS A 50 -8.49 -5.91 -8.71
C LYS A 50 -7.79 -6.12 -7.36
N GLU A 51 -7.08 -7.22 -7.19
CA GLU A 51 -6.31 -7.52 -5.96
C GLU A 51 -5.25 -6.44 -5.69
N PHE A 52 -4.55 -5.95 -6.72
CA PHE A 52 -3.64 -4.81 -6.61
C PHE A 52 -4.36 -3.52 -6.22
N ALA A 53 -5.52 -3.24 -6.81
CA ALA A 53 -6.28 -2.04 -6.47
C ALA A 53 -6.75 -2.04 -5.01
N GLU A 54 -7.26 -3.18 -4.52
CA GLU A 54 -7.66 -3.35 -3.11
C GLU A 54 -6.46 -3.21 -2.16
N SER A 55 -5.29 -3.75 -2.54
CA SER A 55 -4.07 -3.64 -1.74
C SER A 55 -3.54 -2.21 -1.67
N ILE A 56 -3.51 -1.51 -2.81
CA ILE A 56 -3.11 -0.09 -2.89
C ILE A 56 -4.05 0.78 -2.06
N GLU A 57 -5.37 0.59 -2.20
CA GLU A 57 -6.36 1.35 -1.43
C GLU A 57 -6.19 1.14 0.09
N ARG A 58 -6.00 -0.11 0.51
CA ARG A 58 -5.75 -0.43 1.92
C ARG A 58 -4.47 0.24 2.43
N LEU A 59 -3.34 0.04 1.75
CA LEU A 59 -2.06 0.60 2.17
C LEU A 59 -2.09 2.13 2.21
N SER A 60 -2.65 2.76 1.17
CA SER A 60 -2.78 4.22 1.10
C SER A 60 -3.69 4.76 2.21
N GLY A 61 -4.76 4.03 2.56
CA GLY A 61 -5.64 4.38 3.67
C GLY A 61 -4.94 4.25 5.03
N GLU A 62 -4.12 3.23 5.23
CA GLU A 62 -3.34 3.05 6.45
C GLU A 62 -2.26 4.13 6.61
N ILE A 63 -1.54 4.43 5.53
CA ILE A 63 -0.55 5.52 5.45
C ILE A 63 -1.19 6.85 5.85
N ALA A 64 -2.27 7.24 5.16
CA ALA A 64 -2.95 8.51 5.41
C ALA A 64 -3.41 8.64 6.88
N ALA A 65 -3.92 7.56 7.46
CA ALA A 65 -4.37 7.56 8.85
C ALA A 65 -3.20 7.68 9.85
N ILE A 66 -2.03 7.09 9.56
CA ILE A 66 -0.81 7.27 10.36
C ILE A 66 -0.24 8.68 10.21
N GLU A 67 -0.22 9.24 8.99
CA GLU A 67 0.20 10.62 8.75
C GLU A 67 -0.67 11.64 9.50
N GLU A 68 -2.00 11.46 9.48
CA GLU A 68 -2.92 12.32 10.25
C GLU A 68 -2.68 12.21 11.75
N GLU A 69 -2.37 11.02 12.26
CA GLU A 69 -2.04 10.81 13.68
C GLU A 69 -0.71 11.48 14.05
N LEU A 70 0.33 11.33 13.22
CA LEU A 70 1.61 12.01 13.41
C LEU A 70 1.44 13.53 13.39
N LYS A 71 0.64 14.06 12.47
CA LYS A 71 0.34 15.49 12.37
C LYS A 71 -0.36 15.99 13.63
N ARG A 72 -1.37 15.26 14.13
CA ARG A 72 -2.08 15.59 15.39
C ARG A 72 -1.16 15.63 16.60
N ARG A 73 -0.15 14.77 16.67
CA ARG A 73 0.82 14.73 17.79
C ARG A 73 1.93 15.76 17.70
N SER A 74 2.14 16.33 16.52
CA SER A 74 3.16 17.36 16.27
C SER A 74 2.67 18.80 16.52
N GLN A 75 1.36 18.98 16.74
CA GLN A 75 0.73 20.24 17.14
C GLN A 75 0.67 20.37 18.67
#